data_AF-A0A3G1KS59-F1
#
_entry.id   AF-A0A3G1KS59-F1
#
_cell.length_a   1.000
_cell.length_b   1.000
_cell.length_c   1.000
_cell.angle_alpha   90.00
_cell.angle_beta   90.00
_cell.angle_gamma   90.00
#
_symmetry.space_group_name_H-M   'P 1'
#
loop_
_entity.id
_entity.type
_entity.pdbx_description
1 polymer ?
#
loop_
_entity_poly.entity_id
_entity_poly.type
_entity_poly.pdbx_seq_one_letter_code
_entity_poly.pdbx_strand_id
1 'polypeptide(L)'
;MRLLPKPEDFLKMRIRLYILMLGYLAENSIRPFVLGRKNWLFADTPKGASASAAVYSIVETAKANGLNVYTYLNYLLLYMPNTDYRNDPETLEELMPWSPRVQTECKN
;
A
#
# COMPACT_ATOMS: atom_id res chain seq x y z
N MET A 1 -25.31 -25.42 -35.66
CA MET A 1 -25.30 -23.96 -35.88
C MET A 1 -25.16 -23.30 -34.50
N ARG A 2 -23.98 -22.76 -34.13
CA ARG A 2 -23.84 -22.08 -32.83
C ARG A 2 -24.63 -20.77 -32.91
N LEU A 3 -25.65 -20.63 -32.06
CA LEU A 3 -26.37 -19.38 -31.89
C LEU A 3 -25.36 -18.33 -31.43
N LEU A 4 -25.25 -17.23 -32.18
CA LEU A 4 -24.45 -16.09 -31.74
C LEU A 4 -25.07 -15.54 -30.45
N PRO A 5 -24.26 -15.29 -29.40
CA PRO A 5 -24.75 -14.74 -28.15
C PRO A 5 -25.40 -13.38 -28.38
N LYS A 6 -26.46 -13.07 -27.64
CA LYS A 6 -27.17 -11.81 -27.78
C LYS A 6 -26.33 -10.66 -27.20
N PRO A 7 -26.52 -9.40 -27.64
CA PRO A 7 -25.77 -8.24 -27.13
C PRO A 7 -25.78 -8.11 -25.59
N GLU A 8 -26.87 -8.52 -24.94
CA GLU A 8 -27.02 -8.57 -23.48
C GLU A 8 -26.12 -9.62 -22.78
N ASP A 9 -25.78 -10.72 -23.46
CA ASP A 9 -24.87 -11.74 -22.94
C ASP A 9 -23.43 -11.22 -22.90
N PHE A 10 -23.04 -10.38 -23.86
CA PHE A 10 -21.75 -9.71 -23.84
C PHE A 10 -21.62 -8.75 -22.67
N LEU A 11 -22.68 -8.00 -22.35
CA LEU A 11 -22.65 -7.09 -21.20
C LEU A 11 -22.55 -7.86 -19.88
N LYS A 12 -23.32 -8.95 -19.71
CA LYS A 12 -23.20 -9.86 -18.56
C LYS A 12 -21.82 -10.49 -18.45
N MET A 13 -21.24 -10.92 -19.58
CA MET A 13 -19.90 -11.50 -19.63
C MET A 13 -18.84 -10.47 -19.22
N ARG A 14 -18.94 -9.22 -19.70
CA ARG A 14 -18.00 -8.14 -19.32
C ARG A 14 -18.12 -7.78 -17.86
N ILE A 15 -19.33 -7.59 -17.34
CA ILE A 15 -19.54 -7.30 -15.91
C ILE A 15 -18.95 -8.41 -15.04
N ARG A 16 -19.20 -9.68 -15.40
CA ARG A 16 -18.66 -10.83 -14.67
C ARG A 16 -17.13 -10.89 -14.74
N LEU A 17 -16.54 -10.57 -15.90
CA LEU A 17 -15.09 -10.49 -16.06
C LEU A 17 -14.48 -9.39 -15.19
N TYR A 18 -15.10 -8.20 -15.16
CA TYR A 18 -14.67 -7.09 -14.31
C TYR A 18 -14.71 -7.45 -12.83
N ILE A 19 -15.81 -8.04 -12.34
CA ILE A 19 -15.93 -8.46 -10.94
C ILE A 19 -14.84 -9.48 -10.58
N LEU A 20 -14.58 -10.46 -11.46
CA LEU A 20 -13.52 -11.45 -11.25
C LEU A 20 -12.13 -10.82 -11.19
N MET A 21 -11.82 -9.90 -12.12
CA MET A 21 -10.52 -9.20 -12.11
C MET A 21 -10.35 -8.33 -10.88
N LEU A 22 -11.38 -7.58 -10.48
CA LEU A 22 -11.36 -6.78 -9.27
C LEU A 22 -11.14 -7.63 -8.01
N GLY A 23 -11.85 -8.76 -7.91
CA GLY A 23 -11.68 -9.72 -6.81
C GLY A 23 -10.25 -10.27 -6.74
N TYR A 24 -9.69 -10.66 -7.87
CA TYR A 24 -8.31 -11.16 -7.95
C TYR A 24 -7.28 -10.11 -7.50
N LEU A 25 -7.43 -8.86 -7.95
CA LEU A 25 -6.54 -7.77 -7.57
C LEU A 25 -6.62 -7.46 -6.07
N ALA A 26 -7.83 -7.42 -5.52
CA ALA A 26 -8.05 -7.20 -4.09
C ALA A 26 -7.46 -8.33 -3.24
N GLU A 27 -7.68 -9.58 -3.64
CA GLU A 27 -7.13 -10.75 -2.95
C GLU A 27 -5.60 -10.75 -2.99
N ASN A 28 -5.00 -10.45 -4.15
CA ASN A 28 -3.55 -10.42 -4.29
C ASN A 28 -2.89 -9.30 -3.47
N SER A 29 -3.58 -8.15 -3.32
CA SER A 29 -3.12 -7.04 -2.48
C SER A 29 -3.08 -7.39 -0.98
N ILE A 30 -4.07 -8.16 -0.48
CA ILE A 30 -4.13 -8.52 0.94
C ILE A 30 -3.32 -9.78 1.31
N ARG A 31 -3.01 -10.66 0.35
CA ARG A 31 -2.21 -11.88 0.56
C ARG A 31 -0.90 -11.67 1.34
N PRO A 32 -0.02 -10.69 1.04
CA PRO A 32 1.21 -10.50 1.80
C PRO A 32 0.96 -10.16 3.27
N PHE A 33 -0.12 -9.43 3.59
CA PHE A 33 -0.54 -9.15 4.96
C PHE A 33 -0.96 -10.44 5.68
N VAL A 34 -1.80 -11.27 5.04
CA VAL A 34 -2.32 -12.52 5.63
C VAL A 34 -1.21 -13.56 5.84
N LEU A 35 -0.27 -13.68 4.88
CA LEU A 35 0.89 -14.58 5.03
C LEU A 35 1.85 -14.10 6.13
N GLY A 36 2.03 -12.78 6.27
CA GLY A 36 2.85 -12.17 7.32
C GLY A 36 2.34 -12.42 8.74
N ARG A 37 1.03 -12.64 8.94
CA ARG A 37 0.43 -12.90 10.27
C ARG A 37 1.09 -14.07 11.03
N LYS A 38 1.58 -15.09 10.33
CA LYS A 38 2.32 -16.21 10.96
C LYS A 38 3.70 -15.81 11.48
N ASN A 39 4.26 -14.71 10.98
CA ASN A 39 5.59 -14.20 11.34
C ASN A 39 5.52 -12.95 12.24
N TRP A 40 4.33 -12.38 12.47
CA TRP A 40 4.16 -11.21 13.33
C TRP A 40 3.87 -11.65 14.75
N LEU A 41 4.94 -11.88 15.51
CA LEU A 41 4.88 -12.25 16.93
C LEU A 41 4.07 -11.26 17.80
N PHE A 42 3.79 -10.05 17.31
CA PHE A 42 3.14 -8.97 18.07
C PHE A 42 1.72 -8.61 17.58
N ALA A 43 1.18 -9.30 16.57
CA ALA A 43 -0.15 -9.00 16.04
C ALA A 43 -1.32 -9.58 16.86
N ASP A 44 -1.03 -10.21 18.01
CA ASP A 44 -2.02 -10.85 18.89
C ASP A 44 -2.85 -9.83 19.69
N THR A 45 -2.39 -8.58 19.79
CA THR A 45 -3.11 -7.49 20.46
C THR A 45 -3.67 -6.49 19.45
N PRO A 46 -4.82 -5.83 19.72
CA PRO A 46 -5.38 -4.81 18.83
C PRO A 46 -4.43 -3.64 18.60
N LYS A 47 -3.63 -3.29 19.62
CA LYS A 47 -2.57 -2.26 19.50
C LYS A 47 -1.46 -2.70 18.54
N GLY A 48 -1.00 -3.94 18.66
CA GLY A 48 -0.01 -4.51 17.75
C GLY A 48 -0.52 -4.65 16.32
N ALA A 49 -1.78 -5.04 16.14
CA ALA A 49 -2.43 -5.07 14.83
C ALA A 49 -2.49 -3.67 14.19
N SER A 50 -2.82 -2.64 14.97
CA SER A 50 -2.84 -1.25 14.50
C SER A 50 -1.45 -0.74 14.12
N ALA A 51 -0.43 -1.03 14.93
CA ALA A 51 0.95 -0.66 14.63
C ALA A 51 1.47 -1.35 13.35
N SER A 52 1.22 -2.66 13.20
CA SER A 52 1.57 -3.40 11.99
C SER A 52 0.84 -2.84 10.76
N ALA A 53 -0.46 -2.52 10.87
CA ALA A 53 -1.20 -1.91 9.78
C ALA A 53 -0.59 -0.57 9.34
N ALA A 54 -0.19 0.28 10.29
CA ALA A 54 0.47 1.56 9.97
C ALA A 54 1.80 1.36 9.22
N VAL A 55 2.64 0.44 9.68
CA VAL A 55 3.92 0.13 8.99
C VAL A 55 3.67 -0.39 7.58
N TYR A 56 2.70 -1.30 7.40
CA TYR A 56 2.35 -1.80 6.07
C TYR A 56 1.82 -0.70 5.16
N SER A 57 0.99 0.21 5.66
CA SER A 57 0.54 1.37 4.90
C SER A 57 1.72 2.20 4.41
N ILE A 58 2.71 2.51 5.26
CA ILE A 58 3.91 3.25 4.88
C ILE A 58 4.70 2.52 3.77
N VAL A 59 4.89 1.20 3.92
CA VAL A 59 5.59 0.38 2.93
C VAL A 59 4.86 0.38 1.58
N GLU A 60 3.55 0.18 1.58
CA GLU A 60 2.77 0.16 0.34
C GLU A 60 2.72 1.55 -0.32
N THR A 61 2.65 2.62 0.46
CA THR A 61 2.76 3.99 -0.08
C THR A 61 4.13 4.24 -0.70
N ALA A 62 5.22 3.77 -0.08
CA ALA A 62 6.57 3.90 -0.64
C ALA A 62 6.71 3.16 -1.99
N LYS A 63 6.20 1.93 -2.06
CA LYS A 63 6.15 1.14 -3.31
C LYS A 63 5.31 1.82 -4.38
N ALA A 64 4.14 2.34 -4.02
CA ALA A 64 3.26 3.05 -4.96
C ALA A 64 3.91 4.32 -5.54
N ASN A 65 4.82 4.94 -4.80
CA ASN A 65 5.62 6.10 -5.24
C ASN A 65 6.94 5.71 -5.92
N GLY A 66 7.21 4.41 -6.14
CA GLY A 66 8.41 3.92 -6.79
C GLY A 66 9.70 4.10 -5.97
N LEU A 67 9.59 4.17 -4.65
CA LEU A 67 10.73 4.33 -3.75
C LEU A 67 11.27 2.98 -3.27
N ASN A 68 12.56 2.94 -2.94
CA ASN A 68 13.15 1.85 -2.21
C ASN A 68 12.65 1.87 -0.76
N VAL A 69 11.90 0.83 -0.39
CA VAL A 69 11.24 0.72 0.93
C VAL A 69 12.25 0.83 2.07
N TYR A 70 13.41 0.18 1.93
CA TYR A 70 14.42 0.17 2.99
C TYR A 70 15.01 1.57 3.22
N THR A 71 15.41 2.23 2.13
CA THR A 71 15.99 3.57 2.17
C THR A 71 14.99 4.59 2.72
N TYR A 72 13.72 4.50 2.30
CA TYR A 72 12.67 5.38 2.77
C TYR A 72 12.34 5.19 4.26
N LEU A 73 12.27 3.95 4.74
CA LEU A 73 12.06 3.69 6.16
C LEU A 73 13.22 4.21 7.00
N ASN A 74 14.47 4.04 6.54
CA ASN A 74 15.64 4.58 7.23
C ASN A 74 15.60 6.11 7.28
N TYR A 75 15.27 6.75 6.16
CA TYR A 75 15.10 8.21 6.08
C TYR A 75 14.04 8.69 7.08
N LEU A 76 12.85 8.09 7.08
CA LEU A 76 11.78 8.45 8.02
C LEU A 76 12.22 8.30 9.48
N LEU A 77 12.81 7.16 9.84
CA LEU A 77 13.22 6.91 11.23
C LEU A 77 14.35 7.84 11.70
N LEU A 78 15.19 8.33 10.78
CA LEU A 78 16.28 9.25 11.09
C LEU A 78 15.81 10.70 11.27
N TYR A 79 14.90 11.17 10.41
CA TYR A 79 14.50 12.58 10.34
C TYR A 79 13.22 12.89 11.12
N MET A 80 12.27 11.95 11.21
CA MET A 80 10.99 12.16 11.89
C MET A 80 11.11 12.50 13.40
N PRO A 81 12.02 11.92 14.19
CA PRO A 81 12.17 12.30 15.60
C PRO A 81 12.64 13.74 15.80
N ASN A 82 13.31 14.31 14.79
CA ASN A 82 13.88 15.65 14.83
C ASN A 82 12.92 16.73 14.30
N THR A 83 11.77 16.34 13.73
CA THR A 83 10.73 17.26 13.26
C THR A 83 9.67 17.51 14.32
N ASP A 84 9.32 18.78 14.55
CA ASP A 84 8.18 19.15 15.40
C ASP A 84 6.86 19.06 14.63
N TYR A 85 6.52 17.83 14.20
CA TYR A 85 5.33 17.53 13.40
C TYR A 85 4.01 17.87 14.11
N ARG A 86 4.03 18.16 15.42
CA ARG A 86 2.84 18.52 16.20
C ARG A 86 2.50 20.00 16.10
N ASN A 87 3.52 20.86 16.03
CA ASN A 87 3.35 22.30 15.94
C ASN A 87 3.51 22.82 14.51
N ASP A 88 4.25 22.10 13.67
CA ASP A 88 4.48 22.46 12.27
C ASP A 88 4.20 21.29 11.32
N PRO A 89 2.97 21.19 10.78
CA PRO A 89 2.59 20.12 9.87
C PRO A 89 3.28 20.22 8.49
N GLU A 90 3.85 21.38 8.11
CA GLU A 90 4.54 21.52 6.82
C GLU A 90 5.85 20.72 6.80
N THR A 91 6.53 20.61 7.95
CA THR A 91 7.74 19.78 8.08
C THR A 91 7.49 18.30 7.80
N LEU A 92 6.26 17.83 8.07
CA LEU A 92 5.88 16.45 7.78
C LEU A 92 5.69 16.20 6.28
N GLU A 93 5.21 17.20 5.55
CA GLU A 93 4.99 17.14 4.10
C GLU A 93 6.33 16.94 3.36
N GLU A 94 7.42 17.52 3.87
CA GLU A 94 8.76 17.32 3.30
C GLU A 94 9.27 15.88 3.42
N LEU A 95 8.78 15.12 4.41
CA LEU A 95 9.12 13.72 4.66
C LEU A 95 8.22 12.74 3.87
N MET A 96 7.16 13.24 3.23
CA MET A 96 6.21 12.41 2.48
C MET A 96 6.84 11.81 1.22
N PRO A 97 6.35 10.66 0.74
CA PRO A 97 7.00 9.91 -0.33
C PRO A 97 6.91 10.60 -1.70
N TRP A 98 6.02 11.58 -1.87
CA TRP A 98 5.94 12.42 -3.07
C TRP A 98 6.82 13.67 -3.01
N SER A 99 7.46 13.95 -1.86
CA SER A 99 8.36 15.09 -1.70
C SER A 99 9.56 15.00 -2.64
N PRO A 100 9.99 16.11 -3.29
CA PRO A 100 11.14 16.12 -4.20
C PRO A 100 12.42 15.60 -3.54
N ARG A 101 12.64 15.92 -2.25
CA ARG A 101 13.84 15.54 -1.50
C ARG A 101 13.89 14.03 -1.24
N VAL A 102 12.77 13.46 -0.81
CA VAL A 102 12.63 12.02 -0.60
C VAL A 102 12.80 11.27 -1.92
N GLN A 103 12.23 11.81 -3.00
CA GLN A 103 12.31 11.22 -4.34
C GLN A 103 13.74 11.21 -4.88
N THR A 104 14.58 12.19 -4.54
CA THR A 104 16.01 12.19 -4.92
C THR A 104 16.85 11.21 -4.10
N GLU A 105 16.58 11.08 -2.80
CA GLU A 105 17.42 10.27 -1.89
C GLU A 105 17.02 8.79 -1.87
N CYS A 106 15.72 8.48 -1.99
CA CYS A 106 15.17 7.15 -1.73
C CYS A 106 14.81 6.33 -2.97
N LYS A 107 15.07 6.82 -4.19
CA LYS A 107 14.79 6.09 -5.45
C LYS A 107 15.83 5.04 -5.85
N ASN A 108 17.01 5.05 -5.21
CA ASN A 108 18.14 4.19 -5.56
C ASN A 108 17.94 2.71 -5.17
#